data_AF-A0A7Y4VIK0-F1
#
_entry.id   AF-A0A7Y4VIK0-F1
#
_cell.length_a   1.000
_cell.length_b   1.000
_cell.length_c   1.000
_cell.angle_alpha   90.00
_cell.angle_beta   90.00
_cell.angle_gamma   90.00
#
_symmetry.space_group_name_H-M   'P 1'
#
loop_
_entity.id
_entity.type
_entity.pdbx_description
1 polymer ?
#
loop_
_entity_poly.entity_id
_entity_poly.type
_entity_poly.pdbx_seq_one_letter_code
_entity_poly.pdbx_strand_id
1 'polypeptide(L)'
;MTKLRKNDKVKVISGNNKGKEGKILKIYRSADKVIVEGVNIIKRHTRPSQKNPQGGITQKEAPIQVSNVMLIDPKAGEPTRLGVQVIEEA
;
A
#
# COMPACT_ATOMS: atom_id res chain seq x y z
N MET A 1 10.63 -9.46 -7.96
CA MET A 1 10.54 -9.40 -6.47
C MET A 1 10.46 -7.93 -6.05
N THR A 2 9.40 -7.52 -5.35
CA THR A 2 9.23 -6.13 -4.90
C THR A 2 10.15 -5.80 -3.72
N LYS A 3 10.89 -4.69 -3.80
CA LYS A 3 11.85 -4.21 -2.77
C LYS A 3 11.19 -3.48 -1.58
N LEU A 4 9.89 -3.21 -1.64
CA LEU A 4 9.10 -2.53 -0.60
C LEU A 4 8.85 -3.41 0.61
N ARG A 5 8.77 -2.80 1.80
CA ARG A 5 8.50 -3.44 3.08
C ARG A 5 7.21 -2.92 3.70
N LYS A 6 6.67 -3.68 4.66
CA LYS A 6 5.51 -3.26 5.45
C LYS A 6 5.89 -2.03 6.29
N ASN A 7 4.98 -1.09 6.45
CA ASN A 7 5.16 0.20 7.13
C ASN A 7 5.97 1.27 6.38
N ASP A 8 6.45 0.98 5.17
CA ASP A 8 7.07 2.01 4.32
C ASP A 8 6.05 3.11 3.98
N LYS A 9 6.50 4.37 3.99
CA LYS A 9 5.70 5.50 3.52
C LYS A 9 5.85 5.60 2.00
N VAL A 10 4.72 5.58 1.29
CA VAL A 10 4.70 5.60 -0.17
C VAL A 10 3.77 6.66 -0.70
N LYS A 11 4.08 7.13 -1.92
CA LYS A 11 3.25 8.04 -2.71
C LYS A 11 2.70 7.30 -3.92
N VAL A 12 1.43 7.54 -4.22
CA VAL A 12 0.78 7.01 -5.43
C VAL A 12 1.12 7.91 -6.61
N ILE A 13 1.69 7.34 -7.67
CA ILE A 13 2.19 8.07 -8.84
C ILE A 13 1.11 8.17 -9.93
N SER A 14 0.26 7.15 -10.03
CA SER A 14 -0.69 6.97 -11.13
C SER A 14 -2.04 6.42 -10.66
N GLY A 15 -3.08 6.62 -11.47
CA GLY A 15 -4.46 6.18 -11.21
C GLY A 15 -5.30 7.19 -10.43
N ASN A 16 -6.49 6.76 -10.00
CA ASN A 16 -7.51 7.62 -9.39
C ASN A 16 -7.07 8.30 -8.09
N ASN A 17 -6.07 7.74 -7.41
CA ASN A 17 -5.54 8.25 -6.14
C ASN A 17 -4.15 8.88 -6.30
N LYS A 18 -3.79 9.33 -7.51
CA LYS A 18 -2.50 9.99 -7.78
C LYS A 18 -2.25 11.15 -6.80
N GLY A 19 -1.03 11.21 -6.29
CA GLY A 19 -0.56 12.25 -5.36
C GLY A 19 -0.82 11.95 -3.89
N LYS A 20 -1.70 11.00 -3.55
CA LYS A 20 -1.93 10.61 -2.16
C LYS A 20 -0.72 9.87 -1.58
N GLU A 21 -0.47 10.10 -0.31
CA GLU A 21 0.57 9.45 0.47
C GLU A 21 -0.05 8.57 1.54
N GLY A 22 0.60 7.46 1.87
CA GLY A 22 0.13 6.57 2.92
C GLY A 22 1.18 5.53 3.28
N LYS A 23 0.93 4.78 4.36
CA LYS A 23 1.78 3.67 4.78
C LYS A 23 1.33 2.37 4.15
N ILE A 24 2.27 1.47 3.85
CA ILE A 24 1.95 0.12 3.40
C ILE A 24 1.46 -0.74 4.58
N LEU A 25 0.19 -1.15 4.53
CA LEU A 25 -0.42 -2.05 5.52
C LEU A 25 -0.07 -3.52 5.25
N LYS A 26 -0.12 -3.92 3.98
CA LYS A 26 0.12 -5.31 3.57
C LYS A 26 0.65 -5.38 2.14
N ILE A 27 1.54 -6.35 1.90
CA ILE A 27 2.12 -6.64 0.60
C ILE A 27 1.71 -8.05 0.17
N TYR A 28 1.15 -8.17 -1.03
CA TYR A 28 0.86 -9.42 -1.71
C TYR A 28 1.93 -9.67 -2.77
N ARG A 29 3.05 -10.29 -2.36
CA ARG A 29 4.22 -10.51 -3.23
C ARG A 29 3.94 -11.41 -4.43
N SER A 30 3.00 -12.34 -4.33
CA SER A 30 2.64 -13.24 -5.44
C SER A 30 1.84 -12.56 -6.54
N ALA A 31 1.13 -11.47 -6.21
CA ALA A 31 0.25 -10.77 -7.13
C ALA A 31 0.74 -9.35 -7.46
N ASP A 32 1.96 -8.98 -7.02
CA ASP A 32 2.53 -7.63 -7.15
C ASP A 32 1.57 -6.50 -6.75
N LYS A 33 0.87 -6.70 -5.62
CA LYS A 33 -0.09 -5.74 -5.08
C LYS A 33 0.25 -5.32 -3.66
N VAL A 34 -0.11 -4.09 -3.31
CA VAL A 34 0.06 -3.52 -1.96
C VAL A 34 -1.23 -2.87 -1.50
N ILE A 35 -1.52 -2.93 -0.21
CA ILE A 35 -2.58 -2.14 0.43
C ILE A 35 -1.91 -0.94 1.08
N VAL A 36 -2.31 0.24 0.67
CA VAL A 36 -1.84 1.52 1.22
C VAL A 36 -2.98 2.16 2.01
N GLU A 37 -2.66 2.67 3.19
CA GLU A 37 -3.61 3.37 4.07
C GLU A 37 -4.27 4.56 3.37
N GLY A 38 -5.60 4.68 3.46
CA GLY A 38 -6.36 5.80 2.90
C GLY A 38 -6.43 5.86 1.36
N VAL A 39 -5.90 4.84 0.67
CA VAL A 39 -5.85 4.76 -0.79
C VAL A 39 -6.75 3.63 -1.27
N ASN A 40 -7.46 3.89 -2.39
CA ASN A 40 -8.30 2.90 -3.06
C ASN A 40 -9.40 2.30 -2.15
N ILE A 41 -10.15 3.18 -1.48
CA ILE A 41 -11.24 2.78 -0.60
C ILE A 41 -12.43 2.29 -1.44
N ILE A 42 -12.87 1.05 -1.18
CA ILE A 42 -14.03 0.45 -1.81
C ILE A 42 -15.14 0.23 -0.79
N LYS A 43 -16.39 0.35 -1.25
CA LYS A 43 -17.57 -0.02 -0.46
C LYS A 43 -17.82 -1.51 -0.65
N ARG A 44 -17.66 -2.29 0.42
CA ARG A 44 -17.92 -3.73 0.43
C ARG A 44 -19.20 -4.03 1.20
N HIS A 45 -20.17 -4.62 0.51
CA HIS A 45 -21.36 -5.16 1.14
C HIS A 45 -20.97 -6.45 1.87
N THR A 46 -21.16 -6.47 3.19
CA THR A 46 -20.82 -7.61 4.03
C THR A 46 -22.09 -8.19 4.64
N ARG A 47 -22.29 -9.50 4.46
CA ARG A 47 -23.41 -10.21 5.09
C ARG A 47 -23.26 -10.17 6.62
N PRO A 48 -24.38 -10.14 7.37
CA PRO A 48 -24.35 -10.26 8.83
C PRO A 48 -23.57 -11.49 9.29
N SER A 49 -22.81 -11.36 10.37
CA SER A 49 -22.06 -12.45 11.00
C SER A 49 -22.02 -12.26 12.51
N GLN A 50 -21.64 -13.26 13.31
CA GLN A 50 -21.49 -13.10 14.77
C GLN A 50 -20.60 -11.91 15.17
N LYS A 51 -19.56 -11.60 14.38
CA LYS A 51 -18.66 -10.45 14.65
C LYS A 51 -19.23 -9.11 14.17
N ASN A 52 -20.19 -9.12 13.25
CA ASN A 52 -20.88 -7.94 12.74
C ASN A 52 -22.38 -8.28 12.55
N PRO A 53 -23.18 -8.27 13.63
CA PRO A 53 -24.58 -8.71 13.60
C PRO A 53 -25.48 -7.83 12.74
N GLN A 54 -25.15 -6.54 12.63
CA GLN A 54 -25.93 -5.58 11.86
C GLN A 54 -25.69 -5.68 10.34
N GLY A 55 -24.62 -6.37 9.92
CA GLY A 55 -24.18 -6.38 8.52
C GLY A 55 -23.94 -4.96 7.99
N GLY A 56 -23.89 -4.81 6.66
CA GLY A 56 -23.94 -3.50 6.01
C GLY A 56 -22.78 -3.19 5.08
N ILE A 57 -22.65 -1.91 4.73
CA ILE A 57 -21.63 -1.40 3.80
C ILE A 57 -20.40 -0.99 4.62
N THR A 58 -19.34 -1.79 4.54
CA THR A 58 -18.06 -1.47 5.16
C THR A 58 -17.14 -0.82 4.14
N GLN A 59 -16.47 0.25 4.52
CA GLN A 59 -15.39 0.83 3.71
C GLN A 59 -14.10 0.07 3.99
N LYS A 60 -13.41 -0.38 2.95
CA LYS A 60 -12.15 -1.10 3.07
C LYS A 60 -11.17 -0.65 2.00
N GLU A 61 -9.91 -0.56 2.36
CA GLU A 61 -8.81 -0.30 1.43
C GLU A 61 -8.61 -1.52 0.52
N ALA A 62 -8.62 -1.27 -0.79
CA ALA A 62 -8.36 -2.27 -1.79
C ALA A 62 -6.89 -2.23 -2.24
N PRO A 63 -6.33 -3.38 -2.65
CA PRO A 63 -4.97 -3.44 -3.14
C PRO A 63 -4.78 -2.62 -4.42
N ILE A 64 -3.63 -1.98 -4.53
CA ILE A 64 -3.13 -1.29 -5.74
C ILE A 64 -1.88 -2.01 -6.26
N GLN A 65 -1.57 -1.83 -7.54
CA GLN A 65 -0.39 -2.43 -8.14
C GLN A 65 0.89 -1.76 -7.60
N VAL A 66 1.93 -2.56 -7.35
CA VAL A 66 3.23 -2.11 -6.87
C VAL A 66 3.88 -1.05 -7.77
N SER A 67 3.69 -1.12 -9.09
CA SER A 67 4.27 -0.16 -10.04
C SER A 67 3.70 1.26 -9.91
N ASN A 68 2.53 1.40 -9.29
CA ASN A 68 1.85 2.68 -9.15
C ASN A 68 2.21 3.42 -7.86
N VAL A 69 3.15 2.88 -7.08
CA VAL A 69 3.65 3.49 -5.84
C VAL A 69 5.16 3.68 -5.85
N MET A 70 5.60 4.77 -5.24
CA MET A 70 7.00 5.11 -4.99
C MET A 70 7.25 5.25 -3.51
N LEU A 71 8.43 4.85 -3.04
CA LEU A 71 8.88 5.11 -1.69
C LEU A 71 9.08 6.61 -1.50
N ILE A 72 8.67 7.14 -0.36
CA ILE A 72 9.02 8.49 0.05
C ILE A 72 10.27 8.38 0.93
N ASP A 73 11.32 9.11 0.58
CA ASP A 73 12.49 9.21 1.44
C ASP A 73 12.10 9.91 2.75
N PRO A 74 12.31 9.29 3.93
CA PRO A 74 12.00 9.91 5.21
C PRO A 74 12.76 11.23 5.46
N LYS A 75 13.90 11.46 4.80
CA LYS A 75 14.71 12.67 4.98
C LYS A 75 14.34 13.78 4.00
N ALA A 76 14.27 13.45 2.71
CA ALA A 76 14.01 14.43 1.66
C ALA A 76 12.51 14.69 1.42
N GLY A 77 11.63 13.76 1.81
CA GLY A 77 10.20 13.83 1.52
C GLY A 77 9.86 13.63 0.04
N GLU A 78 10.85 13.35 -0.80
CA GLU A 78 10.70 13.16 -2.22
C GLU A 78 10.44 11.68 -2.57
N PRO A 79 9.68 11.41 -3.65
CA PRO A 79 9.49 10.06 -4.17
C PRO A 79 10.77 9.56 -4.85
N THR A 80 11.41 8.54 -4.29
CA THR A 80 12.70 8.01 -4.75
C THR A 80 12.62 6.55 -5.19
N ARG A 81 13.58 6.12 -6.01
CA ARG A 81 13.75 4.72 -6.40
C ARG A 81 14.71 4.00 -5.45
N LEU A 82 14.42 2.73 -5.18
CA LEU A 82 15.23 1.87 -4.31
C LEU A 82 16.42 1.23 -5.04
N GLY A 83 17.63 1.68 -4.71
CA GLY A 83 18.88 0.97 -4.97
C GLY A 83 19.14 -0.12 -3.92
N VAL A 84 19.84 -1.19 -4.29
CA VAL A 84 20.33 -2.20 -3.33
C VAL A 84 21.83 -2.31 -3.56
N GLN A 85 22.62 -2.12 -2.50
CA GLN A 85 24.04 -2.37 -2.49
C GLN A 85 24.30 -3.45 -1.44
N VAL A 86 25.00 -4.50 -1.83
CA VAL A 86 25.47 -5.52 -0.90
C VAL A 86 26.77 -4.99 -0.30
N ILE A 87 26.80 -4.87 1.02
CA ILE A 87 27.99 -4.49 1.76
C ILE A 87 28.59 -5.82 2.23
N GLU A 88 29.77 -6.16 1.73
CA GLU A 88 30.55 -7.26 2.30
C GLU A 88 31.20 -6.72 3.57
N GLU A 89 30.68 -7.16 4.71
CA GLU A 89 31.38 -6.98 5.99
C GLU A 89 32.46 -8.05 6.06
N ALA A 90 33.72 -7.59 6.21
CA ALA A 90 34.93 -8.42 6.29
C ALA A 90 35.17 -8.94 7.71
#